data_AF-A0A832FBF7-F1
#
_entry.id   AF-A0A832FBF7-F1
#
_cell.length_a   1.000
_cell.length_b   1.000
_cell.length_c   1.000
_cell.angle_alpha   90.00
_cell.angle_beta   90.00
_cell.angle_gamma   90.00
#
_symmetry.space_group_name_H-M   'P 1'
#
loop_
_entity.id
_entity.type
_entity.pdbx_description
1 polymer ?
#
loop_
_entity_poly.entity_id
_entity_poly.type
_entity_poly.pdbx_seq_one_letter_code
_entity_poly.pdbx_strand_id
1 'polypeptide(L)' 'MNRKERIPVLVVSGILILYMLLMVARDSSRLPYIIFAISPLLIIWLAYNVIRHGEYKGKELEEGEEWGYTDKNKNDLGMF' A
#
# COMPACT_ATOMS: atom_id res chain seq x y z
N MET A 1 -3.50 -11.34 5.18
CA MET A 1 -2.07 -11.13 4.90
C MET A 1 -1.22 -12.23 5.52
N ASN A 2 -0.69 -13.12 4.69
CA ASN A 2 0.45 -14.00 4.93
C ASN A 2 1.70 -13.20 5.36
N ARG A 3 2.71 -13.89 5.90
CA ARG A 3 3.94 -13.26 6.43
C ARG A 3 4.74 -12.53 5.35
N LYS A 4 4.65 -12.97 4.09
CA LYS A 4 5.51 -12.51 2.99
C LYS A 4 5.17 -11.11 2.51
N GLU A 5 3.90 -10.71 2.55
CA GLU A 5 3.44 -9.36 2.20
C GLU A 5 3.47 -8.38 3.39
N ARG A 6 3.44 -8.88 4.63
CA ARG A 6 3.58 -8.02 5.83
C ARG A 6 4.95 -7.36 5.92
N ILE A 7 5.99 -8.09 5.53
CA ILE A 7 7.38 -7.60 5.63
C ILE A 7 7.58 -6.36 4.74
N PRO A 8 7.27 -6.39 3.42
CA PRO A 8 7.34 -5.21 2.57
C PRO A 8 6.52 -4.03 3.12
N VAL A 9 5.29 -4.28 3.57
CA VAL A 9 4.42 -3.22 4.12
C VAL A 9 5.06 -2.56 5.33
N LEU A 10 5.55 -3.34 6.30
CA LEU A 10 6.15 -2.81 7.52
C LEU A 10 7.47 -2.07 7.23
N VAL A 11 8.33 -2.64 6.38
CA VAL A 11 9.62 -2.04 6.03
C VAL A 11 9.42 -0.73 5.28
N VAL A 12 8.61 -0.73 4.22
CA VAL A 12 8.38 0.48 3.42
C VAL A 12 7.64 1.55 4.23
N SER A 13 6.61 1.17 4.97
CA SER A 13 5.92 2.12 5.88
C SER A 13 6.88 2.70 6.91
N GLY A 14 7.74 1.88 7.52
CA GLY A 14 8.72 2.33 8.50
C GLY A 14 9.73 3.32 7.92
N ILE A 15 10.23 3.07 6.71
CA ILE A 15 11.15 3.98 6.00
C ILE A 15 10.46 5.32 5.68
N LEU A 16 9.20 5.30 5.24
CA LEU A 16 8.45 6.51 4.92
C LEU A 16 8.10 7.32 6.18
N ILE A 17 7.78 6.66 7.29
CA ILE A 17 7.58 7.32 8.59
C ILE A 17 8.90 7.96 9.05
N LEU A 18 10.02 7.25 8.93
CA LEU A 18 11.33 7.82 9.25
C LEU A 18 11.62 9.06 8.38
N TYR A 19 11.36 9.00 7.08
CA TYR A 19 11.47 10.15 6.19
C TYR A 19 10.63 11.33 6.68
N MET A 20 9.35 11.10 7.03
CA MET A 20 8.49 12.14 7.58
C MET A 20 9.05 12.75 8.86
N LEU A 21 9.55 11.92 9.79
CA LEU A 21 10.14 12.41 11.04
C LEU A 21 11.37 13.29 10.79
N LEU A 22 12.24 12.91 9.85
CA LEU A 22 13.40 13.72 9.47
C LEU A 22 12.97 15.06 8.85
N MET A 23 11.95 15.06 8.00
CA MET A 23 11.42 16.28 7.39
C MET A 23 10.78 17.21 8.43
N VAL A 24 10.02 16.67 9.39
CA VAL A 24 9.42 17.43 10.50
C VAL A 24 10.51 18.00 11.41
N ALA A 25 11.56 17.22 11.70
CA ALA A 25 12.71 17.68 12.47
C ALA A 25 13.59 18.71 11.71
N ARG A 26 13.27 19.01 10.44
CA ARG A 26 14.05 19.87 9.53
C ARG A 26 15.51 19.42 9.44
N ASP A 27 15.71 18.10 9.42
CA ASP A 27 17.03 17.53 9.28
C ASP A 27 17.69 18.01 7.97
N SER A 28 18.87 18.60 8.08
CA SER A 28 19.62 19.17 6.94
C SER A 28 20.65 18.18 6.38
N SER A 29 20.68 16.95 6.90
CA SER A 29 21.56 15.91 6.38
C SER A 29 21.14 15.48 4.97
N ARG A 30 21.99 14.67 4.33
CA ARG A 30 21.68 14.09 3.01
C ARG A 30 20.67 12.94 3.08
N LEU A 31 20.36 12.44 4.28
CA LEU A 31 19.57 11.24 4.47
C LEU A 31 18.13 11.35 3.92
N PRO A 32 17.37 12.44 4.15
CA PRO A 32 16.01 12.57 3.60
C PRO A 32 16.00 12.52 2.06
N TYR A 33 16.99 13.14 1.42
CA TYR A 33 17.12 13.15 -0.04
C TYR A 33 17.44 11.75 -0.59
N ILE A 34 18.28 10.99 0.10
CA ILE A 34 18.61 9.60 -0.27
C ILE A 34 17.35 8.73 -0.16
N ILE A 35 16.60 8.85 0.95
CA ILE A 35 15.36 8.10 1.14
C ILE A 35 14.34 8.46 0.05
N PHE A 36 14.17 9.75 -0.24
CA PHE A 36 13.29 10.22 -1.31
C PHE A 36 13.68 9.64 -2.68
N ALA A 37 14.96 9.68 -3.04
CA ALA A 37 15.44 9.15 -4.32
C ALA A 37 15.25 7.63 -4.46
N ILE A 38 15.36 6.87 -3.37
CA ILE A 38 15.17 5.41 -3.35
C ILE A 38 13.69 5.03 -3.23
N SER A 39 12.83 5.95 -2.76
CA SER A 39 11.40 5.67 -2.50
C SER A 39 10.64 5.05 -3.68
N PRO A 40 10.86 5.41 -4.96
CA PRO A 40 10.15 4.75 -6.07
C PRO A 40 10.46 3.25 -6.15
N LEU A 41 11.71 2.85 -5.89
CA LEU A 41 12.12 1.44 -5.89
C LEU A 41 11.45 0.67 -4.74
N LEU A 42 11.34 1.30 -3.56
CA LEU A 42 10.65 0.72 -2.40
C LEU A 42 9.16 0.51 -2.69
N ILE A 43 8.50 1.48 -3.32
CA ILE A 43 7.08 1.37 -3.68
C ILE A 43 6.86 0.29 -4.75
N ILE A 44 7.72 0.23 -5.78
CA ILE A 44 7.65 -0.83 -6.80
C ILE A 44 7.82 -2.21 -6.16
N TRP A 45 8.78 -2.35 -5.25
CA TRP A 45 9.01 -3.60 -4.53
C TRP A 45 7.82 -3.99 -3.63
N LEU A 46 7.22 -3.02 -2.94
CA LEU A 46 6.00 -3.22 -2.16
C LEU A 46 4.86 -3.72 -3.05
N ALA A 47 4.56 -2.99 -4.13
CA ALA A 47 3.48 -3.32 -5.05
C ALA A 47 3.67 -4.71 -5.66
N TYR A 48 4.89 -5.03 -6.12
CA TYR A 48 5.22 -6.35 -6.64
C TYR A 48 4.93 -7.47 -5.63
N ASN A 49 5.32 -7.29 -4.37
CA ASN A 49 5.08 -8.32 -3.36
C ASN A 49 3.60 -8.47 -3.00
N VAL A 50 2.85 -7.37 -2.95
CA VAL A 50 1.40 -7.41 -2.70
C VAL A 50 0.68 -8.10 -3.85
N ILE A 51 1.00 -7.77 -5.10
CA ILE A 51 0.38 -8.41 -6.27
C ILE A 51 0.76 -9.88 -6.37
N ARG A 52 2.04 -10.22 -6.12
CA ARG A 52 2.55 -11.58 -6.32
C ARG A 52 2.16 -12.54 -5.20
N HIS A 53 2.04 -12.07 -3.97
CA HIS A 53 1.83 -12.91 -2.79
C HIS A 53 0.54 -12.62 -2.03
N GLY A 54 -0.17 -11.55 -2.38
CA GLY A 54 -1.47 -11.24 -1.80
C GLY A 54 -2.51 -12.24 -2.30
N GLU A 55 -3.01 -13.07 -1.40
CA GLU A 55 -4.20 -13.88 -1.66
C GLU A 55 -5.43 -12.98 -1.63
N TYR A 56 -6.10 -12.83 -2.78
CA TYR A 56 -7.46 -12.29 -2.81
C TYR A 56 -8.43 -13.39 -2.36
N LYS A 57 -9.10 -13.19 -1.22
CA LYS A 57 -10.12 -14.10 -0.67
C LYS A 57 -11.54 -13.57 -0.85
N GLY A 58 -11.71 -12.52 -1.65
CA GLY A 58 -13.02 -11.94 -1.95
C GLY A 58 -13.77 -12.73 -3.02
N LYS A 59 -15.06 -12.41 -3.19
CA LYS A 59 -15.88 -12.93 -4.28
C LYS A 59 -15.32 -12.42 -5.61
N GLU A 60 -15.15 -13.28 -6.61
CA GLU A 60 -14.94 -12.82 -7.98
C GLU A 60 -16.19 -12.09 -8.47
N LEU A 61 -15.99 -11.05 -9.29
CA LEU A 61 -17.10 -10.31 -9.89
C LEU A 61 -17.80 -11.21 -10.91
N GLU A 62 -19.12 -11.31 -10.81
CA GLU A 62 -19.94 -11.98 -11.82
C GLU A 62 -20.09 -11.10 -13.09
N GLU A 63 -20.54 -11.69 -14.19
CA GLU A 63 -20.77 -10.95 -15.44
C GLU A 63 -21.78 -9.81 -15.22
N GLY A 64 -21.35 -8.58 -15.50
CA GLY A 64 -22.16 -7.37 -15.28
C GLY A 64 -22.07 -6.78 -13.87
N GLU A 65 -21.26 -7.34 -12.97
CA GLU A 65 -20.92 -6.70 -11.70
C GLU A 65 -19.81 -5.67 -11.90
N GLU A 66 -20.05 -4.44 -11.42
CA GLU A 66 -19.04 -3.39 -11.34
C GLU A 66 -18.19 -3.53 -10.07
N TRP A 67 -16.99 -2.96 -10.12
CA TRP A 67 -16.12 -2.88 -8.95
C TRP A 67 -16.81 -2.08 -7.84
N GLY A 68 -17.05 -2.73 -6.70
CA GLY A 68 -17.69 -2.13 -5.52
C GLY A 68 -16.94 -2.39 -4.23
N TYR A 69 -17.37 -1.72 -3.16
CA TYR A 69 -16.85 -1.93 -1.81
C TYR A 69 -17.26 -3.32 -1.29
N THR A 70 -16.30 -4.19 -1.01
CA THR A 70 -16.56 -5.57 -0.52
C THR A 70 -17.25 -5.59 0.85
N ASP A 71 -17.11 -4.52 1.63
CA ASP A 71 -17.69 -4.37 2.96
C ASP A 71 -19.15 -3.87 2.96
N LYS A 72 -19.69 -3.48 1.79
CA LYS A 72 -21.08 -3.01 1.67
C LYS A 72 -21.90 -3.96 0.82
N ASN A 73 -23.12 -4.23 1.26
CA ASN A 73 -24.05 -4.96 0.43
C ASN A 73 -24.51 -4.07 -0.72
N LYS A 74 -24.60 -4.61 -1.95
CA LYS A 74 -24.97 -3.84 -3.15
C LYS A 74 -26.31 -3.12 -2.98
N ASN A 75 -27.23 -3.74 -2.25
CA ASN A 75 -28.55 -3.19 -1.95
C ASN A 75 -28.51 -1.97 -1.02
N ASP A 76 -27.40 -1.76 -0.31
CA ASP A 76 -27.19 -0.65 0.63
C ASP A 76 -26.48 0.55 -0.03
N LEU A 77 -26.03 0.40 -1.28
CA LEU A 77 -25.21 1.44 -1.93
C LEU A 77 -26.00 2.65 -2.43
N GLY A 78 -27.34 2.58 -2.47
CA GLY A 78 -28.18 3.65 -3.03
C GLY A 78 -27.95 3.83 -4.53
N MET A 79 -29.00 4.10 -5.29
CA MET A 79 -28.82 4.50 -6.69
C MET A 79 -28.40 5.96 -6.72
N PHE A 80 -27.25 6.26 -7.33
CA PHE A 80 -26.89 7.62 -7.73
C PHE A 80 -27.65 7.99 -9.01
#